data_AF-A0A356IR40-F1
#
_entry.id   AF-A0A356IR40-F1
#
_cell.length_a   1.000
_cell.length_b   1.000
_cell.length_c   1.000
_cell.angle_alpha   90.00
_cell.angle_beta   90.00
_cell.angle_gamma   90.00
#
_symmetry.space_group_name_H-M   'P 1'
#
loop_
_entity.id
_entity.type
_entity.pdbx_description
1 polymer ?
#
loop_
_entity_poly.entity_id
_entity_poly.type
_entity_poly.pdbx_seq_one_letter_code
_entity_poly.pdbx_strand_id
1 'polypeptide(L)'
;VKNAQYWVEHVRDAVLFLDAARELGQQKLQACVEIGPGANLVKLAPQCVESTAPITYLHSVDRDAAESAHLTEVVAGLHCSGATIKWKNLFIGGDRTRVDLPTYPYQKQSFWVDKIRIGNYSKAAGMSFARLLYNTDWFANELPEAEAANFDDVVVIGDAPAWLEVLQAKTNVVSLATDTGADAIKAAVAPLQTKAQEAGKVLPVILVAPAMPAELNDVAGVVHSQIHAAMAAAKGIIAGSDASNPARIWCVSENAYGADNINLAAYPMLGFAKGFALEAGELWGGIVDLSGSAQEQGDGLYAELAANTVEDVVRVSGSERSVLRLGQDRLPSSSVVKLDAEATYLVTGGLGGLGLYVADALARSGARHLVLMSRRGNLESLAGERAEQIAQLQQ
;
A
#
# COMPACT_ATOMS: atom_id res chain seq x y z
N VAL A 1 -54.43 -2.72 14.93
CA VAL A 1 -54.96 -1.48 14.33
C VAL A 1 -56.45 -1.67 14.07
N LYS A 2 -57.35 -1.08 14.88
CA LYS A 2 -58.76 -1.53 14.94
C LYS A 2 -59.80 -0.43 15.29
N ASN A 3 -60.07 0.54 14.39
CA ASN A 3 -61.39 1.16 14.16
C ASN A 3 -61.33 2.15 12.96
N ALA A 4 -62.47 2.64 12.48
CA ALA A 4 -62.55 3.56 11.34
C ALA A 4 -61.96 4.95 11.63
N GLN A 5 -62.08 5.41 12.89
CA GLN A 5 -61.58 6.70 13.33
C GLN A 5 -60.05 6.80 13.18
N TYR A 6 -59.32 5.73 13.51
CA TYR A 6 -57.88 5.62 13.31
C TYR A 6 -57.46 5.88 11.85
N TRP A 7 -58.19 5.32 10.88
CA TRP A 7 -57.87 5.51 9.46
C TRP A 7 -58.19 6.93 8.97
N VAL A 8 -59.25 7.55 9.51
CA VAL A 8 -59.59 8.95 9.20
C VAL A 8 -58.51 9.89 9.73
N GLU A 9 -58.02 9.68 10.95
CA GLU A 9 -56.92 10.44 11.54
C GLU A 9 -55.62 10.25 10.75
N HIS A 10 -55.29 9.00 10.41
CA HIS A 10 -54.06 8.67 9.67
C HIS A 10 -53.99 9.27 8.25
N VAL A 11 -55.14 9.54 7.62
CA VAL A 11 -55.20 10.21 6.31
C VAL A 11 -55.16 11.73 6.44
N ARG A 12 -55.59 12.28 7.58
CA ARG A 12 -55.72 13.74 7.79
C ARG A 12 -54.50 14.37 8.45
N ASP A 13 -53.81 13.63 9.30
CA ASP A 13 -52.71 14.16 10.10
C ASP A 13 -51.38 14.02 9.35
N ALA A 14 -50.56 15.07 9.38
CA ALA A 14 -49.26 15.06 8.74
C ALA A 14 -48.29 14.14 9.50
N VAL A 15 -47.49 13.38 8.75
CA VAL A 15 -46.34 12.68 9.32
C VAL A 15 -45.32 13.73 9.74
N LEU A 16 -45.01 13.80 11.04
CA LEU A 16 -44.08 14.77 11.65
C LEU A 16 -42.61 14.43 11.35
N PHE A 17 -42.27 14.19 10.08
CA PHE A 17 -40.96 13.71 9.67
C PHE A 17 -39.83 14.70 9.98
N LEU A 18 -40.05 16.00 9.73
CA LEU A 18 -39.03 17.03 9.97
C LEU A 18 -38.70 17.14 11.45
N ASP A 19 -39.70 17.10 12.33
CA ASP A 19 -39.50 17.17 13.77
C ASP A 19 -38.75 15.93 14.27
N ALA A 20 -39.10 14.74 13.75
CA ALA A 20 -38.36 13.51 14.05
C ALA A 20 -36.91 13.53 13.54
N ALA A 21 -36.66 14.09 12.35
CA ALA A 21 -35.32 14.23 11.78
C ALA A 21 -34.44 15.19 12.58
N ARG A 22 -35.00 16.30 13.07
CA ARG A 22 -34.31 17.24 13.97
C ARG A 22 -33.95 16.60 15.30
N GLU A 23 -34.85 15.82 15.87
CA GLU A 23 -34.57 15.08 17.11
C GLU A 23 -33.48 14.02 16.88
N LEU A 24 -33.52 13.30 15.74
CA LEU A 24 -32.48 12.34 15.37
C LEU A 24 -31.09 13.00 15.27
N GLY A 25 -31.00 14.22 14.73
CA GLY A 25 -29.73 14.96 14.62
C GLY A 25 -29.07 15.28 15.98
N GLN A 26 -29.87 15.35 17.04
CA GLN A 26 -29.36 15.56 18.41
C GLN A 26 -28.78 14.27 19.03
N GLN A 27 -29.04 13.12 18.42
CA GLN A 27 -28.57 11.81 18.90
C GLN A 27 -27.19 11.47 18.30
N LYS A 28 -26.41 10.64 19.00
CA LYS A 28 -25.12 10.13 18.48
C LYS A 28 -25.35 8.97 17.50
N LEU A 29 -25.73 9.31 16.28
CA LEU A 29 -25.98 8.35 15.21
C LEU A 29 -24.76 8.17 14.32
N GLN A 30 -24.55 6.93 13.88
CA GLN A 30 -23.53 6.58 12.88
C GLN A 30 -24.16 6.17 11.54
N ALA A 31 -25.36 5.59 11.59
CA ALA A 31 -26.11 5.21 10.40
C ALA A 31 -27.63 5.25 10.64
N CYS A 32 -28.38 5.47 9.56
CA CYS A 32 -29.83 5.40 9.49
C CYS A 32 -30.23 4.41 8.38
N VAL A 33 -31.19 3.53 8.68
CA VAL A 33 -31.69 2.54 7.70
C VAL A 33 -33.19 2.71 7.49
N GLU A 34 -33.59 2.98 6.25
CA GLU A 34 -34.99 2.91 5.82
C GLU A 34 -35.37 1.45 5.58
N ILE A 35 -36.42 0.99 6.28
CA ILE A 35 -36.98 -0.34 6.12
C ILE A 35 -38.24 -0.23 5.28
N GLY A 36 -38.17 -0.65 4.02
CA GLY A 36 -39.29 -0.56 3.09
C GLY A 36 -38.87 -0.67 1.63
N PRO A 37 -39.84 -0.70 0.69
CA PRO A 37 -39.64 -0.98 -0.73
C PRO A 37 -39.07 0.21 -1.54
N GLY A 38 -38.30 1.09 -0.90
CA GLY A 38 -37.79 2.32 -1.51
C GLY A 38 -36.76 3.05 -0.65
N ALA A 39 -36.32 4.19 -1.17
CA ALA A 39 -35.23 5.01 -0.61
C ALA A 39 -35.65 6.48 -0.44
N ASN A 40 -36.92 6.74 -0.18
CA ASN A 40 -37.45 8.11 -0.18
C ASN A 40 -37.01 8.87 1.08
N LEU A 41 -37.04 8.21 2.24
CA LEU A 41 -36.62 8.82 3.50
C LEU A 41 -35.09 9.00 3.52
N VAL A 42 -34.34 8.06 2.98
CA VAL A 42 -32.87 8.15 2.82
C VAL A 42 -32.45 9.34 1.96
N LYS A 43 -33.25 9.71 0.94
CA LYS A 43 -32.99 10.89 0.10
C LYS A 43 -33.35 12.21 0.78
N LEU A 44 -34.34 12.19 1.67
CA LEU A 44 -34.81 13.38 2.40
C LEU A 44 -34.00 13.64 3.68
N ALA A 45 -33.63 12.61 4.41
CA ALA A 45 -32.99 12.71 5.72
C ALA A 45 -31.69 13.56 5.74
N PRO A 46 -30.78 13.48 4.75
CA PRO A 46 -29.58 14.32 4.72
C PRO A 46 -29.87 15.83 4.68
N GLN A 47 -31.07 16.22 4.23
CA GLN A 47 -31.49 17.63 4.16
C GLN A 47 -32.17 18.11 5.45
N CYS A 48 -32.56 17.19 6.34
CA CYS A 48 -33.35 17.49 7.53
C CYS A 48 -32.62 17.16 8.85
N VAL A 49 -31.63 16.27 8.81
CA VAL A 49 -30.86 15.83 9.97
C VAL A 49 -29.58 16.64 10.06
N GLU A 50 -29.53 17.57 11.02
CA GLU A 50 -28.32 18.33 11.35
C GLU A 50 -27.51 17.56 12.40
N SER A 51 -26.29 17.13 12.04
CA SER A 51 -25.39 16.38 12.94
C SER A 51 -23.96 16.91 12.84
N THR A 52 -23.25 16.93 13.96
CA THR A 52 -21.82 17.30 14.02
C THR A 52 -20.89 16.23 13.44
N ALA A 53 -21.39 15.00 13.28
CA ALA A 53 -20.66 13.87 12.72
C ALA A 53 -21.37 13.33 11.46
N PRO A 54 -20.63 12.81 10.47
CA PRO A 54 -21.23 12.23 9.26
C PRO A 54 -22.08 11.00 9.61
N ILE A 55 -23.28 10.93 9.01
CA ILE A 55 -24.22 9.81 9.16
C ILE A 55 -24.32 9.07 7.82
N THR A 56 -24.24 7.75 7.86
CA THR A 56 -24.49 6.90 6.68
C THR A 56 -25.98 6.62 6.54
N TYR A 57 -26.55 6.82 5.34
CA TYR A 57 -27.96 6.53 5.08
C TYR A 57 -28.10 5.36 4.11
N LEU A 58 -28.89 4.36 4.48
CA LEU A 58 -29.06 3.10 3.73
C LEU A 58 -30.55 2.74 3.65
N HIS A 59 -30.97 2.01 2.62
CA HIS A 59 -32.33 1.50 2.47
C HIS A 59 -32.30 -0.01 2.27
N SER A 60 -33.25 -0.75 2.84
CA SER A 60 -33.20 -2.22 2.87
C SER A 60 -33.57 -2.90 1.55
N VAL A 61 -34.33 -2.22 0.68
CA VAL A 61 -34.84 -2.80 -0.57
C VAL A 61 -34.67 -1.82 -1.70
N ASP A 62 -33.97 -2.25 -2.73
CA ASP A 62 -33.85 -1.54 -4.01
C ASP A 62 -34.65 -2.29 -5.08
N ARG A 63 -35.36 -1.55 -5.93
CA ARG A 63 -36.22 -2.14 -6.97
C ARG A 63 -35.43 -2.56 -8.20
N ASP A 64 -34.25 -1.99 -8.40
CA ASP A 64 -33.42 -2.19 -9.58
C ASP A 64 -32.24 -3.14 -9.31
N ALA A 65 -32.12 -3.66 -8.08
CA ALA A 65 -31.05 -4.57 -7.66
C ALA A 65 -31.57 -5.92 -7.15
N ALA A 66 -30.73 -6.94 -7.22
CA ALA A 66 -31.05 -8.25 -6.65
C ALA A 66 -31.15 -8.17 -5.11
N GLU A 67 -32.29 -8.58 -4.55
CA GLU A 67 -32.64 -8.39 -3.13
C GLU A 67 -31.54 -8.86 -2.15
N SER A 68 -31.01 -10.07 -2.36
CA SER A 68 -29.98 -10.64 -1.49
C SER A 68 -28.63 -9.92 -1.60
N ALA A 69 -28.26 -9.49 -2.81
CA ALA A 69 -27.02 -8.75 -3.04
C ALA A 69 -27.10 -7.37 -2.37
N HIS A 70 -28.20 -6.66 -2.63
CA HIS A 70 -28.43 -5.34 -2.06
C HIS A 70 -28.53 -5.36 -0.53
N LEU A 71 -29.26 -6.31 0.05
CA LEU A 71 -29.32 -6.43 1.51
C LEU A 71 -27.92 -6.72 2.11
N THR A 72 -27.09 -7.49 1.41
CA THR A 72 -25.70 -7.75 1.84
C THR A 72 -24.86 -6.47 1.80
N GLU A 73 -25.02 -5.63 0.78
CA GLU A 73 -24.37 -4.31 0.70
C GLU A 73 -24.82 -3.38 1.84
N VAL A 74 -26.11 -3.37 2.19
CA VAL A 74 -26.62 -2.59 3.33
C VAL A 74 -26.00 -3.05 4.64
N VAL A 75 -25.93 -4.36 4.87
CA VAL A 75 -25.30 -4.93 6.07
C VAL A 75 -23.80 -4.61 6.12
N ALA A 76 -23.11 -4.64 4.98
CA ALA A 76 -21.71 -4.22 4.88
C ALA A 76 -21.55 -2.72 5.16
N GLY A 77 -22.43 -1.87 4.62
CA GLY A 77 -22.49 -0.44 4.90
C GLY A 77 -22.63 -0.15 6.39
N LEU A 78 -23.57 -0.82 7.06
CA LEU A 78 -23.74 -0.73 8.52
C LEU A 78 -22.47 -1.11 9.28
N HIS A 79 -21.81 -2.20 8.90
CA HIS A 79 -20.55 -2.63 9.51
C HIS A 79 -19.45 -1.57 9.35
N CYS A 80 -19.29 -1.00 8.16
CA CYS A 80 -18.32 0.06 7.88
C CYS A 80 -18.62 1.35 8.65
N SER A 81 -19.89 1.64 8.92
CA SER A 81 -20.32 2.75 9.79
C SER A 81 -20.09 2.48 11.28
N GLY A 82 -19.60 1.31 11.67
CA GLY A 82 -19.26 0.94 13.05
C GLY A 82 -20.32 0.07 13.75
N ALA A 83 -21.38 -0.34 13.06
CA ALA A 83 -22.38 -1.23 13.65
C ALA A 83 -21.81 -2.63 13.89
N THR A 84 -22.06 -3.20 15.07
CA THR A 84 -21.65 -4.57 15.37
C THR A 84 -22.62 -5.57 14.72
N ILE A 85 -22.19 -6.21 13.64
CA ILE A 85 -22.99 -7.21 12.91
C ILE A 85 -22.70 -8.62 13.44
N LYS A 86 -23.77 -9.33 13.83
CA LYS A 86 -23.69 -10.77 14.14
C LYS A 86 -23.76 -11.57 12.85
N TRP A 87 -22.66 -11.68 12.11
CA TRP A 87 -22.59 -12.33 10.79
C TRP A 87 -23.17 -13.76 10.74
N LYS A 88 -23.06 -14.51 11.84
CA LYS A 88 -23.68 -15.85 11.96
C LYS A 88 -25.19 -15.82 11.72
N ASN A 89 -25.85 -14.72 12.06
CA ASN A 89 -27.29 -14.55 11.95
C ASN A 89 -27.77 -14.14 10.55
N LEU A 90 -26.89 -13.66 9.66
CA LEU A 90 -27.30 -13.05 8.39
C LEU A 90 -28.01 -14.03 7.44
N PHE A 91 -27.65 -15.31 7.48
CA PHE A 91 -28.28 -16.31 6.62
C PHE A 91 -28.86 -17.49 7.43
N ILE A 92 -29.47 -17.20 8.58
CA ILE A 92 -30.15 -18.24 9.38
C ILE A 92 -31.14 -18.97 8.46
N GLY A 93 -31.08 -20.31 8.43
CA GLY A 93 -31.98 -21.15 7.63
C GLY A 93 -31.51 -21.47 6.21
N GLY A 94 -30.37 -20.94 5.75
CA GLY A 94 -29.76 -21.34 4.48
C GLY A 94 -28.70 -22.43 4.65
N ASP A 95 -28.60 -23.36 3.69
CA ASP A 95 -27.48 -24.29 3.58
C ASP A 95 -26.23 -23.52 3.17
N ARG A 96 -25.17 -23.59 3.98
CA ARG A 96 -23.92 -22.86 3.72
C ARG A 96 -22.73 -23.79 3.79
N THR A 97 -21.90 -23.72 2.76
CA THR A 97 -20.55 -24.30 2.79
C THR A 97 -19.58 -23.17 3.10
N ARG A 98 -18.77 -23.32 4.15
CA ARG A 98 -17.59 -22.47 4.30
C ARG A 98 -16.65 -22.84 3.16
N VAL A 99 -16.42 -21.91 2.25
CA VAL A 99 -15.38 -22.04 1.24
C VAL A 99 -14.11 -21.42 1.83
N ASP A 100 -13.00 -22.15 1.74
CA ASP A 100 -11.70 -21.56 2.04
C ASP A 100 -11.41 -20.52 0.96
N LEU A 101 -11.29 -19.26 1.36
CA LEU A 101 -10.76 -18.24 0.47
C LEU A 101 -9.27 -18.51 0.25
N PRO A 102 -8.71 -18.17 -0.92
CA PRO A 102 -7.27 -18.22 -1.15
C PRO A 102 -6.54 -17.55 0.02
N THR A 103 -5.45 -18.16 0.49
CA THR A 103 -4.68 -17.66 1.62
C THR A 103 -4.04 -16.33 1.25
N TYR A 104 -4.73 -15.24 1.58
CA TYR A 104 -4.22 -13.89 1.41
C TYR A 104 -3.01 -13.68 2.36
N PRO A 105 -1.85 -13.23 1.86
CA PRO A 105 -0.64 -13.05 2.69
C PRO A 105 -0.78 -11.96 3.77
N TYR A 106 -1.87 -11.17 3.75
CA TYR A 106 -2.22 -10.20 4.81
C TYR A 106 -3.33 -10.68 5.73
N GLN A 107 -3.60 -11.99 5.81
CA GLN A 107 -4.42 -12.54 6.88
C GLN A 107 -3.74 -12.20 8.22
N LYS A 108 -4.22 -11.14 8.88
CA LYS A 108 -3.86 -10.79 10.24
C LYS A 108 -4.45 -11.85 11.16
N GLN A 109 -3.76 -12.98 11.34
CA GLN A 109 -3.86 -13.66 12.61
C GLN A 109 -3.25 -12.74 13.65
N SER A 110 -4.10 -12.17 14.52
CA SER A 110 -3.62 -11.57 15.75
C SER A 110 -3.04 -12.68 16.62
N PHE A 111 -1.75 -12.93 16.47
CA PHE A 111 -0.98 -13.64 17.47
C PHE A 111 -0.85 -12.71 18.67
N TRP A 112 -1.84 -12.75 19.57
CA TRP A 112 -1.63 -12.19 20.89
C TRP A 112 -0.58 -13.03 21.58
N VAL A 113 0.54 -12.39 21.89
CA VAL A 113 1.51 -12.94 22.82
C VAL A 113 0.90 -12.77 24.21
N ASP A 114 -0.11 -13.61 24.54
CA ASP A 114 -0.91 -13.55 25.79
C ASP A 114 -0.02 -13.57 27.05
N LYS A 115 1.16 -14.18 26.90
CA LYS A 115 2.33 -13.95 27.73
C LYS A 115 3.51 -13.83 26.78
N ILE A 116 4.29 -12.75 26.90
CA ILE A 116 5.68 -12.82 26.46
C ILE A 116 6.29 -13.87 27.38
N ARG A 117 6.38 -15.11 26.89
CA ARG A 117 7.34 -16.05 27.45
C ARG A 117 8.68 -15.42 27.14
N ILE A 118 9.15 -14.58 28.06
CA ILE A 118 10.57 -14.46 28.31
C ILE A 118 10.96 -15.84 28.81
N GLY A 119 11.03 -16.82 27.90
CA GLY A 119 11.80 -18.00 28.16
C GLY A 119 13.19 -17.51 28.56
N ASN A 120 13.91 -18.32 29.32
CA ASN A 120 15.30 -18.06 29.68
C ASN A 120 16.25 -17.95 28.46
N TYR A 121 15.77 -17.56 27.28
CA TYR A 121 16.53 -17.15 26.10
C TYR A 121 17.50 -16.01 26.39
N SER A 122 17.25 -15.18 27.42
CA SER A 122 18.22 -14.18 27.91
C SER A 122 19.27 -14.73 28.87
N LYS A 123 19.07 -15.95 29.42
CA LYS A 123 20.04 -16.62 30.32
C LYS A 123 20.83 -17.74 29.64
N ALA A 124 20.38 -18.24 28.49
CA ALA A 124 21.21 -19.05 27.62
C ALA A 124 22.24 -18.12 26.95
N ALA A 125 23.45 -18.10 27.53
CA ALA A 125 24.60 -17.39 27.00
C ALA A 125 24.72 -17.59 25.47
N GLY A 126 24.37 -16.58 24.68
CA GLY A 126 24.65 -16.58 23.24
C GLY A 126 23.69 -15.83 22.32
N MET A 127 22.41 -15.63 22.64
CA MET A 127 21.52 -14.81 21.78
C MET A 127 21.66 -13.32 22.12
N SER A 128 22.61 -12.63 21.49
CA SER A 128 22.63 -11.16 21.46
C SER A 128 21.60 -10.66 20.43
N PHE A 129 21.00 -9.49 20.65
CA PHE A 129 20.13 -8.80 19.68
C PHE A 129 20.82 -8.67 18.30
N ALA A 130 22.15 -8.58 18.29
CA ALA A 130 22.97 -8.60 17.08
C ALA A 130 22.77 -9.85 16.19
N ARG A 131 22.27 -10.97 16.72
CA ARG A 131 21.92 -12.16 15.92
C ARG A 131 20.56 -12.07 15.23
N LEU A 132 19.76 -11.06 15.56
CA LEU A 132 18.45 -10.78 14.95
C LEU A 132 18.53 -9.62 13.95
N LEU A 133 19.72 -9.04 13.76
CA LEU A 133 19.93 -7.99 12.79
C LEU A 133 20.23 -8.60 11.43
N TYR A 134 19.53 -8.08 10.43
CA TYR A 134 19.71 -8.45 9.04
C TYR A 134 19.84 -7.18 8.24
N ASN A 135 20.70 -7.22 7.22
CA ASN A 135 20.82 -6.16 6.24
C ASN A 135 20.69 -6.77 4.85
N THR A 136 20.29 -5.96 3.88
CA THR A 136 20.31 -6.35 2.48
C THR A 136 21.67 -6.07 1.88
N ASP A 137 22.19 -7.01 1.10
CA ASP A 137 23.46 -6.86 0.38
C ASP A 137 23.33 -7.39 -1.05
N TRP A 138 24.22 -6.92 -1.93
CA TRP A 138 24.22 -7.23 -3.35
C TRP A 138 25.24 -8.32 -3.66
N PHE A 139 24.78 -9.40 -4.29
CA PHE A 139 25.63 -10.51 -4.69
C PHE A 139 25.72 -10.57 -6.21
N ALA A 140 26.94 -10.65 -6.74
CA ALA A 140 27.16 -10.88 -8.16
C ALA A 140 26.42 -12.16 -8.59
N ASN A 141 25.66 -12.08 -9.67
CA ASN A 141 24.88 -13.20 -10.18
C ASN A 141 24.72 -13.07 -11.69
N GLU A 142 25.42 -13.92 -12.42
CA GLU A 142 25.39 -13.96 -13.88
C GLU A 142 24.03 -14.45 -14.39
N LEU A 143 23.66 -14.01 -15.58
CA LEU A 143 22.48 -14.55 -16.25
C LEU A 143 22.76 -15.99 -16.71
N PRO A 144 21.74 -16.88 -16.69
CA PRO A 144 21.85 -18.16 -17.38
C PRO A 144 22.11 -17.95 -18.88
N GLU A 145 22.67 -18.97 -19.56
CA GLU A 145 22.84 -18.92 -21.01
C GLU A 145 21.50 -18.58 -21.69
N ALA A 146 21.54 -17.61 -22.60
CA ALA A 146 20.35 -17.01 -23.17
C ALA A 146 19.52 -18.03 -23.96
N GLU A 147 18.30 -18.30 -23.49
CA GLU A 147 17.24 -18.86 -24.32
C GLU A 147 16.59 -17.77 -25.19
N ALA A 148 15.79 -18.17 -26.18
CA ALA A 148 15.00 -17.22 -26.94
C ALA A 148 14.04 -16.47 -26.00
N ALA A 149 13.93 -15.16 -26.14
CA ALA A 149 13.05 -14.34 -25.33
C ALA A 149 11.60 -14.88 -25.34
N ASN A 150 11.01 -15.04 -24.16
CA ASN A 150 9.65 -15.54 -24.01
C ASN A 150 8.58 -14.44 -24.16
N PHE A 151 8.87 -13.41 -24.94
CA PHE A 151 7.96 -12.30 -25.23
C PHE A 151 8.23 -11.75 -26.64
N ASP A 152 7.21 -11.17 -27.26
CA ASP A 152 7.30 -10.51 -28.57
C ASP A 152 7.17 -8.99 -28.49
N ASP A 153 6.48 -8.51 -27.46
CA ASP A 153 6.15 -7.11 -27.26
C ASP A 153 6.46 -6.72 -25.81
N VAL A 154 6.82 -5.46 -25.60
CA VAL A 154 7.01 -4.86 -24.28
C VAL A 154 6.17 -3.59 -24.18
N VAL A 155 5.49 -3.40 -23.06
CA VAL A 155 4.81 -2.14 -22.75
C VAL A 155 5.69 -1.34 -21.80
N VAL A 156 5.92 -0.06 -22.07
CA VAL A 156 6.65 0.85 -21.18
C VAL A 156 5.71 1.98 -20.79
N ILE A 157 5.52 2.17 -19.48
CA ILE A 157 4.65 3.19 -18.91
C ILE A 157 5.51 4.07 -18.01
N GLY A 158 5.67 5.33 -18.40
CA GLY A 158 6.70 6.15 -17.78
C GLY A 158 7.09 7.36 -18.58
N ASP A 159 7.89 8.22 -17.95
CA ASP A 159 8.70 9.17 -18.71
C ASP A 159 9.63 8.35 -19.61
N ALA A 160 10.02 8.88 -20.78
CA ALA A 160 10.82 8.14 -21.75
C ALA A 160 12.32 8.26 -21.42
N PRO A 161 12.95 7.26 -20.75
CA PRO A 161 14.37 7.32 -20.42
C PRO A 161 15.23 7.04 -21.65
N ALA A 162 16.51 7.41 -21.57
CA ALA A 162 17.44 7.23 -22.69
C ALA A 162 17.62 5.75 -23.11
N TRP A 163 17.48 4.80 -22.18
CA TRP A 163 17.55 3.37 -22.50
C TRP A 163 16.36 2.85 -23.32
N LEU A 164 15.26 3.61 -23.42
CA LEU A 164 14.08 3.19 -24.18
C LEU A 164 14.37 3.01 -25.66
N GLU A 165 15.21 3.87 -26.25
CA GLU A 165 15.60 3.78 -27.67
C GLU A 165 16.37 2.48 -27.96
N VAL A 166 17.20 2.06 -27.01
CA VAL A 166 17.98 0.82 -27.10
C VAL A 166 17.07 -0.40 -27.02
N LEU A 167 16.05 -0.36 -26.15
CA LEU A 167 15.05 -1.42 -26.04
C LEU A 167 14.19 -1.51 -27.31
N GLN A 168 13.77 -0.37 -27.86
CA GLN A 168 13.02 -0.27 -29.12
C GLN A 168 13.79 -0.84 -30.33
N ALA A 169 15.12 -0.77 -30.31
CA ALA A 169 15.95 -1.36 -31.36
C ALA A 169 15.99 -2.91 -31.30
N LYS A 170 15.60 -3.52 -30.17
CA LYS A 170 15.69 -4.97 -29.94
C LYS A 170 14.34 -5.69 -29.96
N THR A 171 13.27 -5.01 -29.59
CA THR A 171 11.93 -5.60 -29.48
C THR A 171 10.84 -4.58 -29.83
N ASN A 172 9.62 -5.06 -30.08
CA ASN A 172 8.50 -4.16 -30.29
C ASN A 172 8.09 -3.53 -28.95
N VAL A 173 8.07 -2.20 -28.88
CA VAL A 173 7.75 -1.47 -27.65
C VAL A 173 6.54 -0.57 -27.87
N VAL A 174 5.54 -0.71 -27.01
CA VAL A 174 4.43 0.26 -26.88
C VAL A 174 4.71 1.15 -25.68
N SER A 175 4.97 2.44 -25.93
CA SER A 175 5.24 3.43 -24.89
C SER A 175 3.99 4.25 -24.56
N LEU A 176 3.69 4.40 -23.27
CA LEU A 176 2.57 5.16 -22.73
C LEU A 176 3.09 6.20 -21.74
N ALA A 177 2.59 7.43 -21.83
CA ALA A 177 2.96 8.51 -20.93
C ALA A 177 2.43 8.29 -19.51
N THR A 178 3.01 8.97 -18.55
CA THR A 178 2.70 8.84 -17.11
C THR A 178 1.32 9.36 -16.73
N ASP A 179 0.79 10.30 -17.48
CA ASP A 179 -0.57 10.82 -17.29
C ASP A 179 -1.66 9.99 -17.99
N THR A 180 -1.30 8.86 -18.62
CA THR A 180 -2.27 7.99 -19.30
C THR A 180 -3.24 7.38 -18.28
N GLY A 181 -4.54 7.62 -18.49
CA GLY A 181 -5.60 7.08 -17.61
C GLY A 181 -5.73 5.55 -17.70
N ALA A 182 -6.24 4.92 -16.63
CA ALA A 182 -6.35 3.47 -16.51
C ALA A 182 -7.13 2.80 -17.67
N ASP A 183 -8.21 3.42 -18.17
CA ASP A 183 -8.99 2.89 -19.29
C ASP A 183 -8.20 2.90 -20.61
N ALA A 184 -7.40 3.94 -20.83
CA ALA A 184 -6.54 4.05 -22.01
C ALA A 184 -5.38 3.04 -21.94
N ILE A 185 -4.78 2.86 -20.75
CA ILE A 185 -3.78 1.81 -20.51
C ILE A 185 -4.39 0.44 -20.82
N LYS A 186 -5.57 0.15 -20.27
CA LYS A 186 -6.27 -1.11 -20.51
C LYS A 186 -6.54 -1.34 -22.01
N ALA A 187 -7.01 -0.32 -22.72
CA ALA A 187 -7.27 -0.41 -24.16
C ALA A 187 -6.00 -0.67 -24.99
N ALA A 188 -4.86 -0.08 -24.61
CA ALA A 188 -3.58 -0.29 -25.27
C ALA A 188 -2.96 -1.67 -24.98
N VAL A 189 -3.11 -2.16 -23.74
CA VAL A 189 -2.49 -3.40 -23.25
C VAL A 189 -3.29 -4.65 -23.65
N ALA A 190 -4.63 -4.58 -23.70
CA ALA A 190 -5.48 -5.76 -23.94
C ALA A 190 -5.21 -6.52 -25.26
N PRO A 191 -4.97 -5.86 -26.42
CA PRO A 191 -4.61 -6.57 -27.64
C PRO A 191 -3.28 -7.33 -27.53
N LEU A 192 -2.30 -6.74 -26.84
CA LEU A 192 -0.99 -7.35 -26.62
C LEU A 192 -1.07 -8.53 -25.65
N GLN A 193 -1.90 -8.42 -24.61
CA GLN A 193 -2.18 -9.54 -23.70
C GLN A 193 -2.79 -10.71 -24.47
N THR A 194 -3.79 -10.44 -25.32
CA THR A 194 -4.43 -11.50 -26.13
C THR A 194 -3.41 -12.19 -27.04
N LYS A 195 -2.58 -11.41 -27.75
CA LYS A 195 -1.51 -11.93 -28.62
C LYS A 195 -0.50 -12.78 -27.85
N ALA A 196 -0.02 -12.30 -26.70
CA ALA A 196 0.93 -13.03 -25.86
C ALA A 196 0.33 -14.35 -25.35
N GLN A 197 -0.94 -14.32 -24.92
CA GLN A 197 -1.66 -15.49 -24.44
C GLN A 197 -1.82 -16.55 -25.53
N GLU A 198 -2.24 -16.17 -26.74
CA GLU A 198 -2.37 -17.08 -27.88
C GLU A 198 -1.03 -17.73 -28.29
N ALA A 199 0.07 -16.99 -28.13
CA ALA A 199 1.42 -17.47 -28.40
C ALA A 199 2.03 -18.28 -27.25
N GLY A 200 1.38 -18.36 -26.08
CA GLY A 200 1.93 -18.99 -24.88
C GLY A 200 3.14 -18.25 -24.29
N LYS A 201 3.23 -16.93 -24.54
CA LYS A 201 4.32 -16.04 -24.12
C LYS A 201 3.88 -15.10 -23.01
N VAL A 202 4.83 -14.43 -22.38
CA VAL A 202 4.56 -13.34 -21.43
C VAL A 202 4.54 -11.99 -22.12
N LEU A 203 3.91 -11.02 -21.48
CA LEU A 203 3.93 -9.60 -21.86
C LEU A 203 4.61 -8.79 -20.74
N PRO A 204 5.89 -8.42 -20.88
CA PRO A 204 6.53 -7.50 -19.96
C PRO A 204 5.83 -6.12 -20.00
N VAL A 205 5.41 -5.63 -18.84
CA VAL A 205 4.90 -4.28 -18.66
C VAL A 205 5.78 -3.54 -17.67
N ILE A 206 6.56 -2.59 -18.18
CA ILE A 206 7.56 -1.84 -17.45
C ILE A 206 6.94 -0.56 -16.91
N LEU A 207 6.95 -0.41 -15.59
CA LEU A 207 6.69 0.84 -14.90
C LEU A 207 8.02 1.54 -14.64
N VAL A 208 8.27 2.65 -15.31
CA VAL A 208 9.51 3.42 -15.13
C VAL A 208 9.40 4.23 -13.84
N ALA A 209 10.36 4.03 -12.93
CA ALA A 209 10.44 4.82 -11.71
C ALA A 209 10.89 6.26 -12.04
N PRO A 210 10.50 7.25 -11.23
CA PRO A 210 10.83 8.63 -11.52
C PRO A 210 12.34 8.89 -11.53
N ALA A 211 12.80 9.71 -12.45
CA ALA A 211 14.16 10.25 -12.41
C ALA A 211 14.31 11.24 -11.24
N MET A 212 15.54 11.39 -10.75
CA MET A 212 15.86 12.39 -9.74
C MET A 212 15.71 13.79 -10.34
N PRO A 213 14.85 14.68 -9.81
CA PRO A 213 14.75 16.05 -10.30
C PRO A 213 16.02 16.85 -9.94
N ALA A 214 16.26 17.94 -10.67
CA ALA A 214 17.40 18.83 -10.43
C ALA A 214 17.36 19.48 -9.04
N GLU A 215 16.16 19.86 -8.57
CA GLU A 215 15.94 20.50 -7.29
C GLU A 215 15.31 19.53 -6.29
N LEU A 216 15.89 19.43 -5.09
CA LEU A 216 15.41 18.51 -4.05
C LEU A 216 13.95 18.78 -3.63
N ASN A 217 13.49 20.03 -3.74
CA ASN A 217 12.12 20.42 -3.38
C ASN A 217 11.07 19.83 -4.32
N ASP A 218 11.45 19.44 -5.54
CA ASP A 218 10.53 18.90 -6.54
C ASP A 218 10.30 17.39 -6.38
N VAL A 219 11.15 16.71 -5.59
CA VAL A 219 11.09 15.25 -5.38
C VAL A 219 9.69 14.81 -4.97
N ALA A 220 9.07 15.51 -4.02
CA ALA A 220 7.75 15.16 -3.53
C ALA A 220 6.67 15.27 -4.62
N GLY A 221 6.74 16.29 -5.47
CA GLY A 221 5.79 16.51 -6.56
C GLY A 221 5.91 15.42 -7.64
N VAL A 222 7.14 15.14 -8.07
CA VAL A 222 7.46 14.11 -9.07
C VAL A 222 7.06 12.71 -8.57
N VAL A 223 7.37 12.39 -7.32
CA VAL A 223 6.96 11.10 -6.71
C VAL A 223 5.44 10.97 -6.71
N HIS A 224 4.72 12.02 -6.31
CA HIS A 224 3.28 11.95 -6.16
C HIS A 224 2.57 11.69 -7.50
N SER A 225 2.92 12.43 -8.56
CA SER A 225 2.31 12.24 -9.88
C SER A 225 2.59 10.83 -10.43
N GLN A 226 3.83 10.37 -10.34
CA GLN A 226 4.29 9.11 -10.93
C GLN A 226 3.77 7.87 -10.19
N ILE A 227 3.61 7.92 -8.86
CA ILE A 227 2.97 6.81 -8.12
C ILE A 227 1.51 6.65 -8.55
N HIS A 228 0.77 7.75 -8.73
CA HIS A 228 -0.62 7.66 -9.18
C HIS A 228 -0.70 7.02 -10.58
N ALA A 229 0.25 7.33 -11.46
CA ALA A 229 0.39 6.69 -12.77
C ALA A 229 0.59 5.18 -12.65
N ALA A 230 1.56 4.73 -11.85
CA ALA A 230 1.82 3.32 -11.62
C ALA A 230 0.62 2.58 -11.02
N MET A 231 -0.10 3.22 -10.08
CA MET A 231 -1.33 2.67 -9.53
C MET A 231 -2.44 2.58 -10.58
N ALA A 232 -2.59 3.57 -11.45
CA ALA A 232 -3.56 3.54 -12.55
C ALA A 232 -3.23 2.44 -13.56
N ALA A 233 -1.95 2.25 -13.88
CA ALA A 233 -1.45 1.18 -14.74
C ALA A 233 -1.75 -0.20 -14.14
N ALA A 234 -1.35 -0.42 -12.89
CA ALA A 234 -1.64 -1.65 -12.16
C ALA A 234 -3.15 -1.97 -12.13
N LYS A 235 -3.98 -0.96 -11.84
CA LYS A 235 -5.45 -1.11 -11.89
C LYS A 235 -5.96 -1.47 -13.28
N GLY A 236 -5.47 -0.80 -14.32
CA GLY A 236 -5.85 -1.09 -15.71
C GLY A 236 -5.50 -2.51 -16.14
N ILE A 237 -4.35 -3.03 -15.69
CA ILE A 237 -3.84 -4.37 -16.01
C ILE A 237 -4.53 -5.46 -15.17
N ILE A 238 -4.95 -5.16 -13.94
CA ILE A 238 -5.70 -6.09 -13.07
C ILE A 238 -7.19 -6.16 -13.47
N ALA A 239 -7.76 -5.05 -13.93
CA ALA A 239 -9.21 -4.93 -14.15
C ALA A 239 -9.72 -5.85 -15.27
N GLY A 240 -10.33 -6.97 -14.88
CA GLY A 240 -10.92 -7.97 -15.79
C GLY A 240 -9.99 -9.13 -16.12
N SER A 241 -8.91 -9.29 -15.35
CA SER A 241 -7.89 -10.30 -15.55
C SER A 241 -8.12 -11.50 -14.64
N ASP A 242 -7.83 -12.70 -15.12
CA ASP A 242 -7.80 -13.93 -14.33
C ASP A 242 -6.37 -14.47 -14.23
N ALA A 243 -6.21 -15.67 -13.65
CA ALA A 243 -4.91 -16.32 -13.48
C ALA A 243 -4.18 -16.64 -14.80
N SER A 244 -4.84 -16.51 -15.96
CA SER A 244 -4.25 -16.72 -17.29
C SER A 244 -3.60 -15.48 -17.88
N ASN A 245 -3.61 -14.35 -17.16
CA ASN A 245 -3.03 -13.09 -17.61
C ASN A 245 -1.52 -13.25 -17.92
N PRO A 246 -1.08 -12.99 -19.16
CA PRO A 246 0.33 -13.12 -19.54
C PRO A 246 1.18 -11.92 -19.10
N ALA A 247 0.58 -10.84 -18.60
CA ALA A 247 1.30 -9.65 -18.18
C ALA A 247 2.23 -9.94 -17.00
N ARG A 248 3.46 -9.42 -17.08
CA ARG A 248 4.45 -9.43 -16.00
C ARG A 248 4.92 -7.99 -15.76
N ILE A 249 4.57 -7.43 -14.61
CA ILE A 249 4.85 -6.05 -14.24
C ILE A 249 6.27 -5.94 -13.67
N TRP A 250 7.07 -5.11 -14.30
CA TRP A 250 8.44 -4.81 -13.91
C TRP A 250 8.54 -3.37 -13.45
N CYS A 251 9.15 -3.11 -12.29
CA CYS A 251 9.49 -1.75 -11.87
C CYS A 251 10.97 -1.49 -12.17
N VAL A 252 11.22 -0.55 -13.08
CA VAL A 252 12.58 -0.24 -13.54
C VAL A 252 12.99 1.14 -13.02
N SER A 253 14.08 1.20 -12.25
CA SER A 253 14.63 2.45 -11.73
C SER A 253 16.03 2.72 -12.27
N GLU A 254 16.46 3.98 -12.18
CA GLU A 254 17.83 4.39 -12.48
C GLU A 254 18.49 4.94 -11.22
N ASN A 255 19.64 4.37 -10.86
CA ASN A 255 20.48 4.76 -9.72
C ASN A 255 19.75 4.83 -8.36
N ALA A 256 18.70 4.03 -8.15
CA ALA A 256 18.00 4.00 -6.86
C ALA A 256 18.88 3.42 -5.75
N TYR A 257 19.82 2.53 -6.08
CA TYR A 257 20.77 1.96 -5.12
C TYR A 257 22.21 2.46 -5.33
N GLY A 258 22.39 3.63 -5.96
CA GLY A 258 23.69 4.26 -6.16
C GLY A 258 24.33 4.73 -4.85
N ALA A 259 25.65 4.59 -4.71
CA ALA A 259 26.37 5.02 -3.50
C ALA A 259 26.52 6.55 -3.43
N ASP A 260 26.93 7.19 -4.52
CA ASP A 260 27.26 8.61 -4.56
C ASP A 260 26.18 9.50 -5.20
N ASN A 261 25.29 8.91 -6.01
CA ASN A 261 24.24 9.63 -6.73
C ASN A 261 22.91 8.89 -6.63
N ILE A 262 22.37 8.85 -5.42
CA ILE A 262 21.13 8.13 -5.10
C ILE A 262 19.90 8.85 -5.67
N ASN A 263 19.10 8.14 -6.46
CA ASN A 263 17.81 8.62 -6.92
C ASN A 263 16.73 8.41 -5.85
N LEU A 264 16.51 9.44 -5.02
CA LEU A 264 15.50 9.42 -3.96
C LEU A 264 14.07 9.35 -4.50
N ALA A 265 13.82 9.85 -5.71
CA ALA A 265 12.49 9.86 -6.32
C ALA A 265 12.02 8.45 -6.74
N ALA A 266 12.94 7.50 -6.95
CA ALA A 266 12.60 6.12 -7.30
C ALA A 266 12.10 5.29 -6.10
N TYR A 267 12.56 5.56 -4.87
CA TYR A 267 12.29 4.73 -3.69
C TYR A 267 10.80 4.46 -3.42
N PRO A 268 9.91 5.46 -3.51
CA PRO A 268 8.49 5.24 -3.31
C PRO A 268 7.89 4.23 -4.31
N MET A 269 8.38 4.23 -5.56
CA MET A 269 8.01 3.22 -6.58
C MET A 269 8.49 1.83 -6.18
N LEU A 270 9.71 1.71 -5.66
CA LEU A 270 10.25 0.44 -5.16
C LEU A 270 9.45 -0.09 -3.96
N GLY A 271 8.97 0.80 -3.09
CA GLY A 271 8.06 0.46 -2.00
C GLY A 271 6.71 -0.06 -2.50
N PHE A 272 6.12 0.63 -3.48
CA PHE A 272 4.91 0.16 -4.18
C PHE A 272 5.12 -1.22 -4.79
N ALA A 273 6.21 -1.42 -5.51
CA ALA A 273 6.54 -2.67 -6.20
C ALA A 273 6.62 -3.86 -5.24
N LYS A 274 7.25 -3.68 -4.07
CA LYS A 274 7.31 -4.71 -3.02
C LYS A 274 5.93 -5.05 -2.44
N GLY A 275 5.04 -4.07 -2.33
CA GLY A 275 3.65 -4.31 -1.94
C GLY A 275 2.87 -5.04 -3.03
N PHE A 276 3.02 -4.59 -4.28
CA PHE A 276 2.38 -5.19 -5.44
C PHE A 276 2.74 -6.67 -5.61
N ALA A 277 4.03 -7.02 -5.45
CA ALA A 277 4.49 -8.41 -5.52
C ALA A 277 3.78 -9.34 -4.53
N LEU A 278 3.35 -8.83 -3.37
CA LEU A 278 2.61 -9.57 -2.35
C LEU A 278 1.09 -9.60 -2.61
N GLU A 279 0.54 -8.59 -3.26
CA GLU A 279 -0.90 -8.46 -3.52
C GLU A 279 -1.35 -9.11 -4.84
N ALA A 280 -0.51 -9.07 -5.88
CA ALA A 280 -0.77 -9.53 -7.24
C ALA A 280 0.43 -10.30 -7.80
N GLY A 281 0.92 -11.29 -7.04
CA GLY A 281 2.13 -12.05 -7.36
C GLY A 281 2.07 -12.81 -8.69
N GLU A 282 0.89 -13.14 -9.19
CA GLU A 282 0.67 -13.76 -10.50
C GLU A 282 1.02 -12.83 -11.67
N LEU A 283 0.99 -11.52 -11.44
CA LEU A 283 1.36 -10.49 -12.41
C LEU A 283 2.77 -9.97 -12.18
N TRP A 284 3.50 -10.49 -11.19
CA TRP A 284 4.79 -9.95 -10.80
C TRP A 284 5.90 -10.36 -11.78
N GLY A 285 6.65 -9.37 -12.26
CA GLY A 285 7.87 -9.56 -13.06
C GLY A 285 9.13 -9.41 -12.21
N GLY A 286 9.31 -8.23 -11.60
CA GLY A 286 10.49 -7.95 -10.79
C GLY A 286 10.81 -6.45 -10.63
N ILE A 287 11.86 -6.17 -9.86
CA ILE A 287 12.50 -4.85 -9.75
C ILE A 287 13.86 -4.91 -10.43
N VAL A 288 14.14 -3.94 -11.30
CA VAL A 288 15.46 -3.78 -11.93
C VAL A 288 15.95 -2.35 -11.71
N ASP A 289 17.09 -2.19 -11.02
CA ASP A 289 17.78 -0.90 -10.93
C ASP A 289 18.94 -0.85 -11.92
N LEU A 290 19.00 0.21 -12.72
CA LEU A 290 19.93 0.37 -13.82
C LEU A 290 20.90 1.52 -13.54
N SER A 291 22.17 1.33 -13.89
CA SER A 291 23.17 2.41 -13.93
C SER A 291 24.16 2.21 -15.08
N GLY A 292 24.89 3.26 -15.42
CA GLY A 292 25.78 3.30 -16.59
C GLY A 292 25.20 4.11 -17.74
N SER A 293 25.70 3.87 -18.94
CA SER A 293 25.22 4.52 -20.17
C SER A 293 23.86 3.95 -20.61
N ALA A 294 23.10 4.74 -21.40
CA ALA A 294 21.81 4.30 -21.95
C ALA A 294 21.92 2.96 -22.73
N GLN A 295 23.04 2.74 -23.41
CA GLN A 295 23.32 1.49 -24.13
C GLN A 295 23.43 0.30 -23.17
N GLU A 296 24.25 0.42 -22.12
CA GLU A 296 24.42 -0.63 -21.11
C GLU A 296 23.12 -0.92 -20.36
N GLN A 297 22.40 0.13 -19.98
CA GLN A 297 21.10 0.02 -19.31
C GLN A 297 20.08 -0.74 -20.17
N GLY A 298 19.95 -0.37 -21.45
CA GLY A 298 19.00 -1.00 -22.37
C GLY A 298 19.37 -2.44 -22.73
N ASP A 299 20.67 -2.72 -22.93
CA ASP A 299 21.19 -4.07 -23.17
C ASP A 299 20.94 -4.97 -21.96
N GLY A 300 21.26 -4.48 -20.75
CA GLY A 300 21.08 -5.20 -19.50
C GLY A 300 19.61 -5.48 -19.17
N LEU A 301 18.73 -4.49 -19.37
CA LEU A 301 17.30 -4.64 -19.18
C LEU A 301 16.71 -5.67 -20.14
N TYR A 302 17.05 -5.60 -21.43
CA TYR A 302 16.58 -6.60 -22.40
C TYR A 302 17.03 -8.01 -22.02
N ALA A 303 18.30 -8.16 -21.62
CA ALA A 303 18.85 -9.45 -21.20
C ALA A 303 18.13 -10.00 -19.95
N GLU A 304 17.83 -9.16 -18.96
CA GLU A 304 17.09 -9.56 -17.76
C GLU A 304 15.68 -10.08 -18.11
N LEU A 305 14.95 -9.34 -18.94
CA LEU A 305 13.60 -9.72 -19.36
C LEU A 305 13.60 -11.02 -20.16
N ALA A 306 14.64 -11.25 -20.97
CA ALA A 306 14.75 -12.42 -21.84
C ALA A 306 15.19 -13.69 -21.09
N ALA A 307 15.96 -13.55 -20.01
CA ALA A 307 16.58 -14.66 -19.31
C ALA A 307 15.62 -15.48 -18.42
N ASN A 308 14.36 -15.04 -18.27
CA ASN A 308 13.32 -15.71 -17.49
C ASN A 308 13.81 -16.11 -16.07
N THR A 309 14.56 -15.22 -15.43
CA THR A 309 15.14 -15.47 -14.12
C THR A 309 14.06 -15.40 -13.03
N VAL A 310 14.32 -16.05 -11.89
CA VAL A 310 13.41 -16.06 -10.72
C VAL A 310 13.82 -15.03 -9.67
N GLU A 311 14.55 -13.99 -10.06
CA GLU A 311 15.11 -12.99 -9.16
C GLU A 311 14.18 -11.77 -9.05
N ASP A 312 13.72 -11.46 -7.83
CA ASP A 312 12.75 -10.39 -7.61
C ASP A 312 13.35 -8.98 -7.67
N VAL A 313 14.63 -8.84 -7.30
CA VAL A 313 15.30 -7.54 -7.20
C VAL A 313 16.72 -7.64 -7.73
N VAL A 314 16.93 -7.02 -8.88
CA VAL A 314 18.17 -7.04 -9.65
C VAL A 314 18.72 -5.64 -9.76
N ARG A 315 20.04 -5.54 -9.77
CA ARG A 315 20.76 -4.33 -10.14
C ARG A 315 21.73 -4.65 -11.27
N VAL A 316 21.64 -3.88 -12.34
CA VAL A 316 22.56 -3.91 -13.47
C VAL A 316 23.35 -2.61 -13.47
N SER A 317 24.65 -2.71 -13.25
CA SER A 317 25.57 -1.58 -13.18
C SER A 317 26.63 -1.71 -14.27
N GLY A 318 26.43 -1.00 -15.39
CA GLY A 318 27.20 -1.26 -16.61
C GLY A 318 26.95 -2.68 -17.10
N SER A 319 28.01 -3.50 -17.20
CA SER A 319 27.91 -4.92 -17.56
C SER A 319 27.75 -5.88 -16.37
N GLU A 320 27.80 -5.38 -15.14
CA GLU A 320 27.73 -6.22 -13.94
C GLU A 320 26.29 -6.38 -13.45
N ARG A 321 25.87 -7.63 -13.26
CA ARG A 321 24.58 -7.99 -12.68
C ARG A 321 24.74 -8.47 -11.24
N SER A 322 23.89 -7.95 -10.36
CA SER A 322 23.82 -8.36 -8.96
C SER A 322 22.38 -8.49 -8.49
N VAL A 323 22.15 -9.33 -7.48
CA VAL A 323 20.83 -9.60 -6.91
C VAL A 323 20.79 -9.29 -5.44
N LEU A 324 19.65 -8.83 -4.95
CA LEU A 324 19.47 -8.46 -3.55
C LEU A 324 19.27 -9.72 -2.70
N ARG A 325 20.00 -9.81 -1.60
CA ARG A 325 19.84 -10.87 -0.59
C ARG A 325 19.80 -10.29 0.80
N LEU A 326 19.07 -10.96 1.68
CA LEU A 326 19.07 -10.66 3.10
C LEU A 326 20.19 -11.47 3.79
N GLY A 327 21.18 -10.76 4.33
CA GLY A 327 22.28 -11.33 5.10
C GLY A 327 22.14 -11.03 6.59
N GLN A 328 22.71 -11.89 7.44
CA GLN A 328 22.85 -11.57 8.87
C GLN A 328 23.84 -10.41 9.03
N ASP A 329 23.38 -9.35 9.68
CA ASP A 329 24.24 -8.21 10.00
C ASP A 329 24.90 -8.45 11.35
N ARG A 330 26.21 -8.67 11.34
CA ARG A 330 27.00 -8.83 12.55
C ARG A 330 27.63 -7.50 12.89
N LEU A 331 26.94 -6.75 13.74
CA LEU A 331 27.51 -5.55 14.33
C LEU A 331 28.88 -5.90 14.93
N PRO A 332 29.95 -5.15 14.60
CA PRO A 332 31.19 -5.25 15.35
C PRO A 332 30.88 -5.02 16.83
N SER A 333 31.66 -5.63 17.72
CA SER A 333 31.53 -5.41 19.17
C SER A 333 31.70 -3.91 19.46
N SER A 334 30.61 -3.18 19.52
CA SER A 334 30.66 -1.72 19.65
C SER A 334 30.90 -1.38 21.12
N SER A 335 31.89 -0.52 21.35
CA SER A 335 31.89 0.32 22.54
C SER A 335 30.70 1.27 22.42
N VAL A 336 30.07 1.59 23.57
CA VAL A 336 29.05 2.65 23.62
C VAL A 336 29.67 3.92 23.05
N VAL A 337 29.10 4.45 21.96
CA VAL A 337 29.54 5.71 21.36
C VAL A 337 29.28 6.82 22.39
N LYS A 338 30.35 7.45 22.88
CA LYS A 338 30.20 8.67 23.68
C LYS A 338 29.86 9.81 22.73
N LEU A 339 28.69 10.38 22.94
CA LEU A 339 28.22 11.55 22.22
C LEU A 339 28.83 12.82 22.80
N ASP A 340 28.97 13.83 21.96
CA ASP A 340 29.45 15.14 22.36
C ASP A 340 28.37 15.85 23.17
N ALA A 341 28.69 16.23 24.41
CA ALA A 341 27.75 16.91 25.30
C ALA A 341 27.37 18.30 24.79
N GLU A 342 28.24 18.96 24.02
CA GLU A 342 28.04 20.32 23.52
C GLU A 342 27.26 20.34 22.18
N ALA A 343 27.10 19.18 21.54
CA ALA A 343 26.35 19.07 20.29
C ALA A 343 24.84 19.06 20.53
N THR A 344 24.09 19.55 19.54
CA THR A 344 22.62 19.47 19.51
C THR A 344 22.16 18.35 18.60
N TYR A 345 21.29 17.48 19.13
CA TYR A 345 20.77 16.29 18.45
C TYR A 345 19.28 16.46 18.15
N LEU A 346 18.90 16.41 16.87
CA LEU A 346 17.51 16.49 16.42
C LEU A 346 16.91 15.09 16.22
N VAL A 347 15.77 14.82 16.85
CA VAL A 347 14.98 13.61 16.66
C VAL A 347 13.65 13.96 16.01
N THR A 348 13.49 13.58 14.74
CA THR A 348 12.22 13.74 14.02
C THR A 348 11.24 12.65 14.42
N GLY A 349 9.96 12.99 14.58
CA GLY A 349 9.01 12.09 15.27
C GLY A 349 9.36 11.87 16.74
N GLY A 350 10.10 12.79 17.37
CA GLY A 350 10.72 12.62 18.69
C GLY A 350 9.75 12.40 19.85
N LEU A 351 8.47 12.78 19.69
CA LEU A 351 7.41 12.53 20.68
C LEU A 351 6.62 11.22 20.41
N GLY A 352 7.03 10.44 19.41
CA GLY A 352 6.51 9.10 19.15
C GLY A 352 7.14 8.05 20.07
N GLY A 353 6.58 6.83 20.09
CA GLY A 353 7.07 5.75 20.95
C GLY A 353 8.57 5.47 20.78
N LEU A 354 9.02 5.20 19.55
CA LEU A 354 10.45 4.99 19.25
C LEU A 354 11.29 6.26 19.44
N GLY A 355 10.75 7.44 19.15
CA GLY A 355 11.47 8.71 19.27
C GLY A 355 11.93 9.00 20.70
N LEU A 356 11.09 8.71 21.69
CA LEU A 356 11.42 8.89 23.11
C LEU A 356 12.48 7.89 23.59
N TYR A 357 12.42 6.62 23.15
CA TYR A 357 13.48 5.65 23.45
C TYR A 357 14.82 6.05 22.82
N VAL A 358 14.81 6.58 21.59
CA VAL A 358 16.03 7.11 20.96
C VAL A 358 16.57 8.31 21.75
N ALA A 359 15.70 9.23 22.19
CA ALA A 359 16.10 10.38 22.99
C ALA A 359 16.74 9.95 24.33
N ASP A 360 16.18 8.97 25.04
CA ASP A 360 16.76 8.40 26.27
C ASP A 360 18.12 7.74 25.99
N ALA A 361 18.23 6.97 24.91
CA ALA A 361 19.50 6.37 24.50
C ALA A 361 20.59 7.42 24.19
N LEU A 362 20.22 8.51 23.50
CA LEU A 362 21.13 9.64 23.23
C LEU A 362 21.56 10.32 24.54
N ALA A 363 20.62 10.60 25.45
CA ALA A 363 20.91 11.21 26.75
C ALA A 363 21.88 10.36 27.59
N ARG A 364 21.63 9.05 27.69
CA ARG A 364 22.51 8.08 28.36
C ARG A 364 23.90 7.98 27.71
N SER A 365 23.98 8.25 26.40
CA SER A 365 25.23 8.24 25.65
C SER A 365 26.01 9.56 25.75
N GLY A 366 25.47 10.57 26.43
CA GLY A 366 26.14 11.84 26.75
C GLY A 366 25.55 13.10 26.12
N ALA A 367 24.52 12.98 25.28
CA ALA A 367 23.85 14.13 24.69
C ALA A 367 23.18 15.01 25.76
N ARG A 368 23.42 16.32 25.75
CA ARG A 368 22.79 17.29 26.67
C ARG A 368 21.78 18.22 26.01
N HIS A 369 21.84 18.35 24.68
CA HIS A 369 20.94 19.20 23.91
C HIS A 369 20.13 18.35 22.92
N LEU A 370 18.88 18.06 23.27
CA LEU A 370 17.95 17.26 22.45
C LEU A 370 16.82 18.14 21.91
N VAL A 371 16.61 18.12 20.59
CA VAL A 371 15.47 18.75 19.92
C VAL A 371 14.51 17.66 19.45
N LEU A 372 13.34 17.57 20.08
CA LEU A 372 12.32 16.59 19.72
C LEU A 372 11.27 17.22 18.80
N MET A 373 11.32 16.91 17.52
CA MET A 373 10.43 17.48 16.52
C MET A 373 9.24 16.55 16.24
N SER A 374 8.02 17.07 16.28
CA SER A 374 6.79 16.31 16.01
C SER A 374 5.70 17.23 15.47
N ARG A 375 4.87 16.72 14.53
CA ARG A 375 3.70 17.44 13.99
C ARG A 375 2.70 17.87 15.05
N ARG A 376 2.58 17.11 16.14
CA ARG A 376 1.66 17.42 17.24
C ARG A 376 2.25 18.41 18.25
N GLY A 377 3.56 18.69 18.17
CA GLY A 377 4.28 19.83 18.75
C GLY A 377 4.20 20.09 20.26
N ASN A 378 3.21 19.55 20.97
CA ASN A 378 2.84 19.99 22.29
C ASN A 378 3.18 18.94 23.34
N LEU A 379 4.23 19.19 24.12
CA LEU A 379 4.63 18.37 25.25
C LEU A 379 3.51 18.24 26.30
N GLU A 380 2.70 19.29 26.47
CA GLU A 380 1.57 19.31 27.42
C GLU A 380 0.41 18.41 26.98
N SER A 381 0.37 18.01 25.70
CA SER A 381 -0.62 17.05 25.19
C SER A 381 -0.24 15.59 25.46
N LEU A 382 0.96 15.33 25.98
CA LEU A 382 1.40 13.99 26.35
C LEU A 382 0.82 13.59 27.71
N ALA A 383 0.38 12.34 27.81
CA ALA A 383 -0.18 11.77 29.04
C ALA A 383 0.44 10.41 29.36
N GLY A 384 0.37 10.02 30.63
CA GLY A 384 0.91 8.75 31.12
C GLY A 384 2.41 8.62 30.93
N GLU A 385 2.86 7.42 30.57
CA GLU A 385 4.27 7.01 30.45
C GLU A 385 5.12 7.95 29.60
N ARG A 386 4.54 8.59 28.57
CA ARG A 386 5.29 9.51 27.69
C ARG A 386 5.63 10.85 28.36
N ALA A 387 4.76 11.35 29.24
CA ALA A 387 5.04 12.58 29.98
C ALA A 387 6.15 12.35 31.02
N GLU A 388 6.15 11.17 31.65
CA GLU A 388 7.20 10.76 32.59
C GLU A 388 8.57 10.62 31.90
N GLN A 389 8.62 10.03 30.71
CA GLN A 389 9.85 9.92 29.91
C GLN A 389 10.43 11.29 29.54
N ILE A 390 9.58 12.24 29.15
CA ILE A 390 10.03 13.62 28.89
C ILE A 390 10.57 14.28 30.15
N ALA A 391 9.88 14.14 31.29
CA ALA A 391 10.34 14.70 32.55
C ALA A 391 11.70 14.13 33.00
N GLN A 392 11.97 12.86 32.70
CA GLN A 392 13.28 12.24 32.93
C GLN A 392 14.37 12.80 32.01
N LEU A 393 14.05 13.10 30.74
CA LEU A 393 15.00 13.70 29.81
C LEU A 393 15.35 15.17 30.13
N GLN A 394 14.52 15.84 30.94
CA GLN A 394 14.74 17.21 31.40
C GLN A 394 15.62 17.32 32.65
N GLN A 395 15.89 16.20 33.34
CA GLN A 395 16.78 16.11 34.50
C GLN A 395 18.20 15.72 34.06
#